data_AF-A0A410S7X8-F1
#
_entry.id   AF-A0A410S7X8-F1
#
_cell.length_a   1.000
_cell.length_b   1.000
_cell.length_c   1.000
_cell.angle_alpha   90.00
_cell.angle_beta   90.00
_cell.angle_gamma   90.00
#
_symmetry.space_group_name_H-M   'P 1'
#
loop_
_entity.id
_entity.type
_entity.pdbx_description
1 polymer ?
#
loop_
_entity_poly.entity_id
_entity_poly.type
_entity_poly.pdbx_seq_one_letter_code
_entity_poly.pdbx_strand_id
1 'polypeptide(L)'
;PVNQKAQRAHALLKRKTSQRRKVHLEHRSAIIQGIRGFWVEVFMNHPQMSVLMSKQDADMLHFMTNLEVEEFRHPTRHCKITLSFRRNRYFQNEVIVKEYLMKVTGYQASRSTPVQ
;
A
#
# COMPACT_ATOMS: atom_id res chain seq x y z
N PRO A 1 16.97 23.47 -20.72
CA PRO A 1 17.94 22.98 -19.70
C PRO A 1 17.91 21.45 -19.56
N VAL A 2 19.10 20.82 -19.52
CA VAL A 2 19.30 19.35 -19.46
C VAL A 2 18.48 18.66 -18.35
N ASN A 3 18.31 19.33 -17.21
CA ASN A 3 17.58 18.81 -16.04
C ASN A 3 16.10 18.48 -16.36
N GLN A 4 15.43 19.31 -17.16
CA GLN A 4 14.03 19.06 -17.53
C GLN A 4 13.88 17.85 -18.46
N LYS A 5 14.85 17.63 -19.36
CA LYS A 5 14.87 16.47 -20.26
C LYS A 5 15.12 15.18 -19.47
N ALA A 6 16.04 15.21 -18.51
CA ALA A 6 16.33 14.09 -17.61
C ALA A 6 15.11 13.73 -16.74
N GLN A 7 14.43 14.73 -16.16
CA GLN A 7 13.21 14.51 -15.37
C GLN A 7 12.09 13.86 -16.19
N ARG A 8 11.86 14.34 -17.42
CA ARG A 8 10.87 13.74 -18.33
C ARG A 8 11.23 12.31 -18.69
N ALA A 9 12.48 12.03 -19.04
CA ALA A 9 12.95 10.68 -19.38
C ALA A 9 12.76 9.71 -18.20
N HIS A 10 13.15 10.12 -16.99
CA HIS A 10 12.97 9.32 -15.77
C HIS A 10 11.49 9.09 -15.44
N ALA A 11 10.62 10.10 -15.64
CA ALA A 11 9.18 9.96 -15.44
C ALA A 11 8.56 8.95 -16.42
N LEU A 12 8.97 8.99 -17.70
CA LEU A 12 8.54 8.03 -18.72
C LEU A 12 8.97 6.60 -18.39
N LEU A 13 10.24 6.43 -17.98
CA LEU A 13 10.77 5.13 -17.57
C LEU A 13 9.97 4.57 -16.38
N LYS A 14 9.76 5.37 -15.33
CA LYS A 14 8.98 4.94 -14.16
C LYS A 14 7.53 4.58 -14.52
N ARG A 15 6.88 5.35 -15.41
CA ARG A 15 5.52 5.03 -15.90
C ARG A 15 5.49 3.66 -16.59
N LYS A 16 6.42 3.43 -17.53
CA LYS A 16 6.51 2.15 -18.26
C LYS A 16 6.78 0.98 -17.32
N THR A 17 7.66 1.14 -16.34
CA THR A 17 7.93 0.12 -15.33
C THR A 17 6.72 -0.12 -14.43
N SER A 18 5.99 0.92 -14.02
CA SER A 18 4.78 0.77 -13.21
C SER A 18 3.69 0.00 -13.95
N GLN A 19 3.46 0.31 -15.23
CA GLN A 19 2.50 -0.41 -16.08
C GLN A 19 2.87 -1.89 -16.21
N ARG A 20 4.15 -2.21 -16.43
CA ARG A 20 4.62 -3.60 -16.48
C ARG A 20 4.43 -4.33 -15.15
N ARG A 21 4.77 -3.67 -14.03
CA ARG A 21 4.62 -4.25 -12.68
C ARG A 21 3.17 -4.53 -12.32
N LYS A 22 2.21 -3.74 -12.81
CA LYS A 22 0.80 -3.88 -12.47
C LYS A 22 0.30 -5.32 -12.67
N VAL A 23 0.53 -5.90 -13.86
CA VAL A 23 0.10 -7.28 -14.17
C VAL A 23 0.74 -8.30 -13.22
N HIS A 24 2.02 -8.14 -12.89
CA HIS A 24 2.70 -9.02 -11.93
C HIS A 24 2.17 -8.86 -10.50
N LEU A 25 1.82 -7.63 -10.09
CA LEU A 25 1.27 -7.36 -8.76
C LEU A 25 -0.15 -7.93 -8.63
N GLU A 26 -0.98 -7.82 -9.67
CA GLU A 26 -2.31 -8.43 -9.73
C GLU A 26 -2.22 -9.95 -9.64
N HIS A 27 -1.34 -10.57 -10.44
CA HIS A 27 -1.10 -12.02 -10.37
C HIS A 27 -0.59 -12.45 -8.98
N ARG A 28 0.34 -11.69 -8.40
CA ARG A 28 0.84 -11.94 -7.05
C ARG A 28 -0.27 -11.82 -6.00
N SER A 29 -1.16 -10.83 -6.12
CA SER A 29 -2.30 -10.68 -5.21
C SER A 29 -3.23 -11.89 -5.28
N ALA A 30 -3.53 -12.38 -6.48
CA ALA A 30 -4.35 -13.58 -6.66
C ALA A 30 -3.74 -14.83 -5.99
N ILE A 31 -2.43 -15.02 -6.08
CA ILE A 31 -1.73 -16.12 -5.38
C ILE A 31 -1.80 -15.91 -3.86
N ILE A 32 -1.48 -14.71 -3.37
CA ILE A 32 -1.46 -14.39 -1.94
C ILE A 32 -2.82 -14.60 -1.28
N GLN A 33 -3.92 -14.29 -1.99
CA GLN A 33 -5.28 -14.51 -1.47
C GLN A 33 -5.56 -15.98 -1.12
N GLY A 34 -4.85 -16.94 -1.74
CA GLY A 34 -4.93 -18.36 -1.40
C GLY A 34 -4.16 -18.76 -0.13
N ILE A 35 -3.27 -17.90 0.38
CA ILE A 35 -2.42 -18.18 1.53
C ILE A 35 -3.04 -17.56 2.79
N ARG A 36 -3.62 -18.40 3.65
CA ARG A 36 -4.24 -17.95 4.90
C ARG A 36 -3.19 -17.30 5.82
N GLY A 37 -3.52 -16.11 6.34
CA GLY A 37 -2.65 -15.41 7.31
C GLY A 37 -1.38 -14.80 6.71
N PHE A 38 -1.24 -14.75 5.38
CA PHE A 38 -0.02 -14.24 4.75
C PHE A 38 0.38 -12.86 5.26
N TRP A 39 -0.54 -11.90 5.31
CA TRP A 39 -0.21 -10.52 5.67
C TRP A 39 0.16 -10.35 7.15
N VAL A 40 -0.51 -11.03 8.07
CA VAL A 40 -0.12 -10.99 9.50
C VAL A 40 1.30 -11.54 9.67
N GLU A 41 1.64 -12.63 8.98
CA GLU A 41 2.99 -13.21 9.02
C GLU A 41 4.03 -12.22 8.48
N VAL A 42 3.73 -11.53 7.37
CA VAL A 42 4.61 -10.50 6.80
C VAL A 42 4.85 -9.35 7.78
N PHE A 43 3.80 -8.83 8.42
CA PHE A 43 3.94 -7.72 9.37
C PHE A 43 4.67 -8.13 10.66
N MET A 44 4.39 -9.32 11.19
CA MET A 44 5.02 -9.82 12.41
C MET A 44 6.48 -10.22 12.23
N ASN A 45 6.90 -10.59 11.01
CA ASN A 45 8.30 -10.87 10.70
C ASN A 45 9.11 -9.63 10.31
N HIS A 46 8.48 -8.47 10.09
CA HIS A 46 9.21 -7.26 9.74
C HIS A 46 9.71 -6.51 10.99
N PRO A 47 11.04 -6.33 11.19
CA PRO A 47 11.60 -5.86 12.47
C PRO A 47 11.04 -4.54 12.99
N GLN A 48 10.75 -3.59 12.10
CA GLN A 48 10.20 -2.29 12.51
C GLN A 48 8.68 -2.28 12.67
N MET A 49 7.97 -3.22 12.03
CA MET A 49 6.51 -3.24 12.06
C MET A 49 6.02 -4.06 13.25
N SER A 50 6.65 -5.20 13.51
CA SER A 50 6.27 -6.10 14.61
C SER A 50 6.30 -5.40 15.97
N VAL A 51 7.28 -4.51 16.19
CA VAL A 51 7.39 -3.70 17.40
C VAL A 51 6.22 -2.73 17.58
N LEU A 52 5.57 -2.31 16.49
CA LEU A 52 4.43 -1.40 16.53
C LEU A 52 3.08 -2.13 16.69
N MET A 53 3.05 -3.46 16.56
CA MET A 53 1.81 -4.24 16.57
C MET A 53 1.53 -4.81 17.95
N SER A 54 0.34 -4.52 18.46
CA SER A 54 -0.18 -5.20 19.65
C SER A 54 -0.68 -6.60 19.30
N LYS A 55 -0.95 -7.42 20.32
CA LYS A 55 -1.61 -8.73 20.14
C LYS A 55 -2.98 -8.59 19.48
N GLN A 56 -3.70 -7.50 19.76
CA GLN A 56 -5.00 -7.22 19.15
C GLN A 56 -4.86 -6.89 17.66
N ASP A 57 -3.83 -6.14 17.28
CA ASP A 57 -3.55 -5.81 15.88
C ASP A 57 -3.21 -7.07 15.08
N ALA A 58 -2.40 -7.97 15.65
CA ALA A 58 -2.08 -9.24 15.02
C ALA A 58 -3.34 -10.11 14.80
N ASP A 59 -4.22 -10.22 15.81
CA ASP A 59 -5.50 -10.93 15.71
C ASP A 59 -6.40 -10.31 14.61
N MET A 60 -6.47 -8.98 14.53
CA MET A 60 -7.18 -8.25 13.48
C MET A 60 -6.57 -8.49 12.08
N LEU A 61 -5.25 -8.51 11.95
CA LEU A 61 -4.56 -8.72 10.68
C LEU A 61 -4.78 -10.13 10.09
N HIS A 62 -5.20 -11.13 10.88
CA HIS A 62 -5.64 -12.42 10.33
C HIS A 62 -6.86 -12.30 9.38
N PHE A 63 -7.64 -11.23 9.52
CA PHE A 63 -8.77 -10.93 8.63
C PHE A 63 -8.34 -10.20 7.35
N MET A 64 -7.11 -9.70 7.28
CA MET A 64 -6.58 -8.99 6.12
C MET A 64 -6.45 -9.93 4.91
N THR A 65 -6.95 -9.51 3.76
CA THR A 65 -6.93 -10.27 2.51
C THR A 65 -5.96 -9.72 1.49
N ASN A 66 -5.74 -8.40 1.49
CA ASN A 66 -4.93 -7.75 0.47
C ASN A 66 -4.28 -6.48 1.00
N LEU A 67 -3.08 -6.19 0.48
CA LEU A 67 -2.37 -4.92 0.63
C LEU A 67 -1.99 -4.41 -0.75
N GLU A 68 -2.47 -3.21 -1.08
CA GLU A 68 -2.08 -2.53 -2.31
C GLU A 68 -1.41 -1.20 -1.99
N VAL A 69 -0.34 -0.91 -2.75
CA VAL A 69 0.38 0.36 -2.66
C VAL A 69 0.48 0.91 -4.08
N GLU A 70 -0.24 2.01 -4.32
CA GLU A 70 -0.28 2.69 -5.60
C GLU A 70 0.41 4.04 -5.53
N GLU A 71 1.38 4.27 -6.42
CA GLU A 71 2.03 5.57 -6.58
C GLU A 71 1.55 6.28 -7.86
N PHE A 72 0.89 7.42 -7.70
CA PHE A 72 0.55 8.34 -8.79
C PHE A 72 1.56 9.47 -8.82
N ARG A 73 1.94 9.93 -10.02
CA ARG A 73 3.03 10.92 -10.17
C ARG A 73 2.65 12.20 -10.94
N HIS A 74 1.42 12.31 -11.43
CA HIS A 74 0.96 13.46 -12.21
C HIS A 74 -0.49 13.83 -11.86
N PRO A 75 -0.82 15.13 -11.70
CA PRO A 75 0.09 16.28 -11.60
C PRO A 75 0.87 16.33 -10.27
N THR A 76 0.42 15.60 -9.26
CA THR A 76 1.03 15.56 -7.91
C THR A 76 1.51 14.14 -7.60
N ARG A 77 2.62 14.01 -6.87
CA ARG A 77 3.08 12.71 -6.38
C ARG A 77 2.20 12.29 -5.20
N HIS A 78 1.49 11.19 -5.36
CA HIS A 78 0.55 10.66 -4.38
C HIS A 78 0.83 9.17 -4.14
N CYS A 79 0.76 8.74 -2.89
CA CYS A 79 0.87 7.34 -2.50
C CYS A 79 -0.44 6.95 -1.81
N LYS A 80 -1.09 5.90 -2.31
CA LYS A 80 -2.30 5.33 -1.72
C LYS A 80 -1.98 3.93 -1.23
N ILE A 81 -2.20 3.70 0.05
CA ILE A 81 -2.11 2.40 0.70
C ILE A 81 -3.54 1.93 0.94
N THR A 82 -3.88 0.77 0.41
CA THR A 82 -5.21 0.15 0.55
C THR A 82 -5.04 -1.17 1.29
N LEU A 83 -5.70 -1.30 2.44
CA LEU A 83 -5.77 -2.54 3.21
C LEU A 83 -7.19 -3.09 3.08
N SER A 84 -7.31 -4.34 2.61
CA SER A 84 -8.60 -5.02 2.48
C SER A 84 -8.75 -6.08 3.55
N PHE A 85 -9.95 -6.20 4.11
CA PHE A 85 -10.29 -7.10 5.19
C PHE A 85 -11.55 -7.89 4.86
N ARG A 86 -11.60 -9.13 5.36
CA ARG A 86 -12.87 -9.84 5.53
C ARG A 86 -13.65 -9.21 6.69
N ARG A 87 -14.97 -9.45 6.69
CA ARG A 87 -15.82 -9.15 7.85
C ARG A 87 -15.19 -9.71 9.13
N ASN A 88 -15.08 -8.86 10.13
CA ASN A 88 -14.42 -9.15 11.39
C ASN A 88 -15.13 -8.43 12.54
N ARG A 89 -14.67 -8.66 13.77
CA ARG A 89 -15.28 -8.14 15.01
C ARG A 89 -14.72 -6.78 15.47
N TYR A 90 -13.71 -6.24 14.79
CA TYR A 90 -13.00 -5.03 15.22
C TYR A 90 -13.59 -3.78 14.57
N PHE A 91 -13.94 -3.86 13.30
CA PHE A 91 -14.52 -2.77 12.53
C PHE A 91 -15.38 -3.30 11.38
N GLN A 92 -16.27 -2.45 10.87
CA GLN A 92 -17.18 -2.75 9.77
C GLN A 92 -16.54 -2.56 8.40
N ASN A 93 -15.47 -1.76 8.32
CA ASN A 93 -14.79 -1.47 7.05
C ASN A 93 -14.25 -2.75 6.39
N GLU A 94 -14.62 -3.00 5.15
CA GLU A 94 -13.93 -4.00 4.32
C GLU A 94 -12.64 -3.45 3.71
N VAL A 95 -12.52 -2.12 3.62
CA VAL A 95 -11.36 -1.45 3.04
C VAL A 95 -10.98 -0.22 3.87
N ILE A 96 -9.71 -0.17 4.29
CA ILE A 96 -9.10 1.00 4.93
C ILE A 96 -8.08 1.59 3.96
N VAL A 97 -8.22 2.87 3.64
CA VAL A 97 -7.31 3.59 2.75
C VAL A 97 -6.55 4.66 3.53
N LYS A 98 -5.25 4.73 3.30
CA LYS A 98 -4.40 5.84 3.74
C LYS A 98 -3.69 6.45 2.53
N GLU A 99 -3.89 7.76 2.36
CA GLU A 99 -3.35 8.52 1.23
C GLU A 99 -2.34 9.56 1.71
N TYR A 100 -1.26 9.70 0.95
CA TYR A 100 -0.17 10.63 1.20
C TYR A 100 0.18 11.43 -0.04
N LEU A 101 0.38 12.74 0.14
CA LEU A 101 1.08 13.59 -0.82
C LEU A 101 2.59 13.49 -0.57
N MET A 102 3.34 13.15 -1.60
CA MET A 102 4.80 13.06 -1.54
C MET A 102 5.41 14.39 -1.97
N LYS A 103 5.88 15.17 -0.98
CA LYS A 103 6.61 16.42 -1.17
C LYS A 103 8.12 16.17 -1.15
N VAL A 104 8.90 17.18 -1.56
CA VAL A 104 10.37 17.13 -1.44
C VAL A 104 10.79 17.01 0.03
N THR A 105 10.01 17.58 0.95
CA THR A 105 10.22 17.55 2.39
C THR A 105 9.73 16.27 3.08
N GLY A 106 9.15 15.32 2.34
CA GLY A 106 8.65 14.04 2.88
C GLY A 106 7.18 13.76 2.53
N TYR A 107 6.57 12.86 3.30
CA TYR A 107 5.18 12.44 3.13
C TYR A 107 4.25 13.29 3.98
N GLN A 108 3.19 13.82 3.38
CA GLN A 108 2.12 14.52 4.07
C GLN A 108 0.82 13.72 3.92
N ALA A 109 0.21 13.30 5.02
CA ALA A 109 -1.09 12.63 4.97
C ALA A 109 -2.14 13.55 4.34
N SER A 110 -2.96 13.03 3.43
CA SER A 110 -4.03 13.79 2.76
C SER A 110 -5.42 13.28 3.08
N ARG A 111 -5.61 11.96 3.12
CA ARG A 111 -6.90 11.33 3.36
C ARG A 111 -6.71 10.01 4.09
N SER A 112 -7.66 9.69 4.96
CA SER A 112 -7.72 8.42 5.68
C SER A 112 -9.17 7.97 5.76
N THR A 113 -9.44 6.68 5.57
CA THR A 113 -10.74 6.10 5.92
C THR A 113 -10.91 6.15 7.46
N PRO A 114 -11.99 6.75 7.99
CA PRO A 114 -12.33 6.59 9.41
C PRO A 114 -12.66 5.13 9.71
N VAL A 115 -12.13 4.61 10.82
CA VAL A 115 -12.45 3.24 11.27
C VAL A 115 -13.81 3.24 11.94
N GLN A 116 -14.71 2.34 11.52
CA GLN A 116 -16.13 2.27 11.91
C GLN A 116 -16.46 1.00 12.68
#